data_AF-A0A979G625-F1
#
_entry.id   AF-A0A979G625-F1
#
_cell.length_a   1.000
_cell.length_b   1.000
_cell.length_c   1.000
_cell.angle_alpha   90.00
_cell.angle_beta   90.00
_cell.angle_gamma   90.00
#
_symmetry.space_group_name_H-M   'P 1'
#
loop_
_entity.id
_entity.type
_entity.pdbx_description
1 polymer ?
#
loop_
_entity_poly.entity_id
_entity_poly.type
_entity_poly.pdbx_seq_one_letter_code
_entity_poly.pdbx_strand_id
1 'polypeptide(L)'
;MKKSAALFCALCAIVSTQTIKAQDVKSTSKFYVKVTGSYYFSVFPGQFPKVGSYEPHDEHLVYNPQTGASTTVSEKVLTGSYGAGGRGGLSFGWNLNQYIAVEASFNYYRSKKNLMTREETTLINTSQTVGKVESHGFVDAIDFAPGVVISPGFKKVNPYVRFGMVVPLWGNLKIETDASRSGTATVGGQTVLTQLTVHRNEKVKPNITLGFQGAVGVAFPIAKKLDIIVEAEYRNIPVRSKEKEVTSYDETVALRNPATGAVISTQHRGLDDLSTAERHTKYVTTLDQSSNTPVGQQGAEVNYKDDNKPANDLKSYINIGGLGANVGLRWRF
;
A
#
# COMPACT_ATOMS: atom_id res chain seq x y z
N MET A 1 -20.41 14.43 33.53
CA MET A 1 -20.42 13.10 32.86
C MET A 1 -21.82 12.48 32.66
N LYS A 2 -22.92 13.25 32.57
CA LYS A 2 -24.29 12.69 32.45
C LYS A 2 -25.01 12.96 31.12
N LYS A 3 -24.39 13.65 30.15
CA LYS A 3 -25.01 14.00 28.86
C LYS A 3 -24.60 13.08 27.69
N SER A 4 -23.53 12.29 27.81
CA SER A 4 -23.04 11.42 26.73
C SER A 4 -23.73 10.05 26.67
N ALA A 5 -24.31 9.57 27.77
CA ALA A 5 -25.05 8.30 27.80
C ALA A 5 -26.44 8.40 27.16
N ALA A 6 -27.07 9.58 27.22
CA ALA A 6 -28.41 9.80 26.65
C ALA A 6 -28.42 9.77 25.11
N LEU A 7 -27.33 10.20 24.47
CA LEU A 7 -27.21 10.17 23.01
C LEU A 7 -27.01 8.75 22.46
N PHE A 8 -26.35 7.88 23.24
CA PHE A 8 -26.14 6.47 22.87
C PHE A 8 -27.41 5.63 23.09
N CYS A 9 -28.19 5.92 24.15
CA CYS A 9 -29.51 5.30 24.34
C CYS A 9 -30.56 5.80 23.34
N ALA A 10 -30.49 7.06 22.90
CA ALA A 10 -31.40 7.59 21.86
C ALA A 10 -31.14 6.96 20.47
N LEU A 11 -29.89 6.58 20.16
CA LEU A 11 -29.57 5.87 18.92
C LEU A 11 -30.01 4.40 18.94
N CYS A 12 -30.06 3.77 20.13
CA CYS A 12 -30.62 2.42 20.29
C CYS A 12 -32.16 2.38 20.34
N ALA A 13 -32.83 3.48 20.71
CA ALA A 13 -34.29 3.52 20.88
C ALA A 13 -35.07 3.71 19.57
N ILE A 14 -34.43 4.08 18.45
CA ILE A 14 -35.09 4.20 17.13
C ILE A 14 -35.29 2.83 16.45
N VAL A 15 -34.78 1.73 17.06
CA VAL A 15 -34.97 0.36 16.55
C VAL A 15 -36.24 -0.31 17.09
N SER A 16 -36.91 0.28 18.08
CA SER A 16 -38.14 -0.27 18.65
C SER A 16 -39.35 0.56 18.26
N THR A 17 -40.41 -0.11 17.81
CA THR A 17 -41.78 0.37 17.53
C THR A 17 -42.01 1.06 16.18
N GLN A 18 -42.05 0.26 15.10
CA GLN A 18 -43.25 0.21 14.24
C GLN A 18 -43.51 -1.24 13.81
N THR A 19 -44.53 -1.84 14.41
CA THR A 19 -45.15 -3.09 13.97
C THR A 19 -45.85 -2.86 12.63
N ILE A 20 -45.11 -2.99 11.54
CA ILE A 20 -45.71 -3.11 10.20
C ILE A 20 -46.32 -4.52 10.13
N LYS A 21 -47.62 -4.56 9.83
CA LYS A 21 -48.40 -5.79 9.69
C LYS A 21 -47.68 -6.80 8.80
N ALA A 22 -47.43 -7.98 9.36
CA ALA A 22 -46.97 -9.15 8.66
C ALA A 22 -48.00 -9.54 7.59
N GLN A 23 -47.73 -9.19 6.34
CA GLN A 23 -48.24 -9.96 5.20
C GLN A 23 -47.40 -11.24 5.13
N ASP A 24 -48.05 -12.36 4.83
CA ASP A 24 -47.45 -13.69 4.60
C ASP A 24 -46.39 -13.63 3.49
N VAL A 25 -45.17 -13.23 3.85
CA VAL A 25 -44.00 -13.32 2.99
C VAL A 25 -43.31 -14.64 3.32
N LYS A 26 -43.44 -15.61 2.40
CA LYS A 26 -42.68 -16.87 2.43
C LYS A 26 -41.25 -16.62 2.89
N SER A 27 -40.81 -17.44 3.85
CA SER A 27 -39.50 -17.36 4.50
C SER A 27 -38.38 -17.01 3.52
N THR A 28 -37.90 -15.77 3.59
CA THR A 28 -36.60 -15.42 3.03
C THR A 28 -35.58 -16.31 3.74
N SER A 29 -34.73 -16.99 2.96
CA SER A 29 -33.58 -17.72 3.48
C SER A 29 -32.83 -16.84 4.48
N LYS A 30 -32.66 -17.32 5.72
CA LYS A 30 -32.11 -16.50 6.81
C LYS A 30 -30.62 -16.25 6.63
N PHE A 31 -29.91 -17.17 6.00
CA PHE A 31 -28.46 -17.13 5.87
C PHE A 31 -28.04 -17.20 4.41
N TYR A 32 -27.04 -16.42 4.02
CA TYR A 32 -26.45 -16.50 2.70
C TYR A 32 -24.93 -16.40 2.74
N VAL A 33 -24.30 -16.99 1.73
CA VAL A 33 -22.86 -16.88 1.49
C VAL A 33 -22.65 -16.20 0.15
N LYS A 34 -21.71 -15.27 0.08
CA LYS A 34 -21.37 -14.50 -1.11
C LYS A 34 -19.88 -14.66 -1.42
N VAL A 35 -19.56 -14.97 -2.67
CA VAL A 35 -18.18 -14.94 -3.19
C VAL A 35 -18.09 -13.87 -4.25
N THR A 36 -17.10 -12.98 -4.13
CA THR A 36 -16.93 -11.83 -5.04
C THR A 36 -15.51 -11.73 -5.56
N GLY A 37 -15.40 -11.44 -6.85
CA GLY A 37 -14.19 -10.92 -7.48
C GLY A 37 -14.41 -9.46 -7.87
N SER A 38 -13.39 -8.64 -7.70
CA SER A 38 -13.53 -7.20 -7.90
C SER A 38 -12.23 -6.54 -8.31
N TYR A 39 -12.37 -5.42 -9.01
CA TYR A 39 -11.27 -4.54 -9.36
C TYR A 39 -11.58 -3.12 -8.91
N TYR A 40 -10.64 -2.51 -8.20
CA TYR A 40 -10.75 -1.16 -7.68
C TYR A 40 -9.96 -0.20 -8.54
N PHE A 41 -10.56 0.96 -8.78
CA PHE A 41 -9.97 2.10 -9.46
C PHE A 41 -9.60 3.16 -8.43
N SER A 42 -8.49 3.84 -8.67
CA SER A 42 -8.09 5.00 -7.88
C SER A 42 -8.97 6.20 -8.23
N VAL A 43 -9.65 6.75 -7.24
CA VAL A 43 -10.50 7.96 -7.41
C VAL A 43 -9.91 9.21 -6.74
N PHE A 44 -8.97 9.03 -5.81
CA PHE A 44 -8.27 10.13 -5.12
C PHE A 44 -6.76 9.86 -5.11
N PRO A 45 -6.04 10.16 -6.21
CA PRO A 45 -4.59 10.07 -6.20
C PRO A 45 -4.00 11.11 -5.24
N GLY A 46 -3.08 10.66 -4.39
CA GLY A 46 -2.28 11.52 -3.52
C GLY A 46 -0.81 11.45 -3.90
N GLN A 47 0.01 12.28 -3.26
CA GLN A 47 1.47 12.11 -3.32
C GLN A 47 1.87 10.86 -2.54
N PHE A 48 2.80 10.08 -3.08
CA PHE A 48 3.36 8.94 -2.36
C PHE A 48 4.23 9.42 -1.20
N PRO A 49 4.40 8.62 -0.14
CA PRO A 49 5.43 8.91 0.86
C PRO A 49 6.82 8.73 0.26
N LYS A 50 7.82 9.34 0.90
CA LYS A 50 9.24 9.16 0.55
C LYS A 50 9.66 7.69 0.61
N VAL A 51 10.58 7.31 -0.26
CA VAL A 51 11.22 5.99 -0.26
C VAL A 51 12.64 6.16 0.25
N GLY A 52 12.84 5.93 1.56
CA GLY A 52 14.10 6.26 2.22
C GLY A 52 14.39 7.76 2.11
N SER A 53 15.52 8.11 1.53
CA SER A 53 15.96 9.50 1.29
C SER A 53 15.39 10.13 0.01
N TYR A 54 14.70 9.36 -0.85
CA TYR A 54 14.20 9.86 -2.12
C TYR A 54 12.77 10.41 -2.01
N GLU A 55 12.56 11.59 -2.61
CA GLU A 55 11.23 12.16 -2.81
C GLU A 55 10.42 11.33 -3.82
N PRO A 56 9.08 11.40 -3.77
CA PRO A 56 8.21 10.67 -4.67
C PRO A 56 8.15 11.34 -6.06
N HIS A 57 9.30 11.57 -6.68
CA HIS A 57 9.44 12.31 -7.92
C HIS A 57 10.03 11.44 -9.03
N ASP A 58 9.83 11.91 -10.25
CA ASP A 58 10.41 11.43 -11.49
C ASP A 58 11.34 12.53 -12.00
N GLU A 59 12.62 12.36 -11.71
CA GLU A 59 13.68 13.36 -11.92
C GLU A 59 14.67 12.90 -12.98
N HIS A 60 15.02 13.83 -13.87
CA HIS A 60 16.12 13.68 -14.80
C HIS A 60 17.19 14.72 -14.48
N LEU A 61 18.34 14.25 -14.04
CA LEU A 61 19.51 15.04 -13.72
C LEU A 61 20.57 14.92 -14.83
N VAL A 62 21.31 16.00 -15.07
CA VAL A 62 22.50 15.99 -15.91
C VAL A 62 23.72 16.23 -15.05
N TYR A 63 24.64 15.27 -15.04
CA TYR A 63 25.89 15.33 -14.30
C TYR A 63 27.02 15.93 -15.15
N ASN A 64 27.69 16.94 -14.59
CA ASN A 64 28.88 17.54 -15.17
C ASN A 64 30.14 17.02 -14.44
N PRO A 65 31.00 16.23 -15.11
CA PRO A 65 32.18 15.65 -14.48
C PRO A 65 33.30 16.67 -14.22
N GLN A 66 33.27 17.84 -14.89
CA GLN A 66 34.27 18.89 -14.70
C GLN A 66 34.01 19.73 -13.45
N THR A 67 32.73 19.95 -13.10
CA THR A 67 32.34 20.73 -11.90
C THR A 67 31.90 19.84 -10.75
N GLY A 68 31.63 18.56 -10.99
CA GLY A 68 31.05 17.63 -10.03
C GLY A 68 29.59 17.92 -9.69
N ALA A 69 28.95 18.86 -10.39
CA ALA A 69 27.57 19.28 -10.13
C ALA A 69 26.58 18.51 -11.00
N SER A 70 25.39 18.24 -10.45
CA SER A 70 24.23 17.77 -11.19
C SER A 70 23.21 18.89 -11.32
N THR A 71 22.62 19.05 -12.51
CA THR A 71 21.55 20.01 -12.77
C THR A 71 20.26 19.28 -13.13
N THR A 72 19.15 19.63 -12.49
CA THR A 72 17.84 19.08 -12.81
C THR A 72 17.35 19.61 -14.15
N VAL A 73 17.09 18.71 -15.10
CA VAL A 73 16.56 19.03 -16.44
C VAL A 73 15.05 18.88 -16.47
N SER A 74 14.52 17.86 -15.81
CA SER A 74 13.08 17.69 -15.67
C SER A 74 12.75 17.05 -14.32
N GLU A 75 11.64 17.45 -13.74
CA GLU A 75 11.14 16.93 -12.48
C GLU A 75 9.62 16.86 -12.56
N LYS A 76 9.06 15.72 -12.20
CA LYS A 76 7.62 15.51 -12.16
C LYS A 76 7.25 14.79 -10.87
N VAL A 77 6.28 15.34 -10.15
CA VAL A 77 5.75 14.69 -8.95
C VAL A 77 5.00 13.40 -9.33
N LEU A 78 5.37 12.29 -8.69
CA LEU A 78 4.65 11.03 -8.81
C LEU A 78 3.48 11.02 -7.82
N THR A 79 2.29 10.83 -8.39
CA THR A 79 1.05 10.71 -7.63
C THR A 79 0.38 9.38 -7.95
N GLY A 80 -0.38 8.86 -7.00
CA GLY A 80 -1.14 7.65 -7.19
C GLY A 80 -1.91 7.24 -5.94
N SER A 81 -2.42 6.03 -5.97
CA SER A 81 -3.16 5.45 -4.85
C SER A 81 -2.88 3.96 -4.79
N TYR A 82 -2.74 3.45 -3.56
CA TYR A 82 -2.71 2.02 -3.31
C TYR A 82 -4.11 1.40 -3.25
N GLY A 83 -5.17 2.18 -3.50
CA GLY A 83 -6.55 1.70 -3.56
C GLY A 83 -6.95 1.08 -4.90
N ALA A 84 -6.14 1.21 -5.95
CA ALA A 84 -6.38 0.52 -7.22
C ALA A 84 -5.78 -0.89 -7.21
N GLY A 85 -6.56 -1.92 -7.57
CA GLY A 85 -6.08 -3.30 -7.54
C GLY A 85 -7.17 -4.37 -7.57
N GLY A 86 -6.73 -5.62 -7.53
CA GLY A 86 -7.62 -6.79 -7.48
C GLY A 86 -8.03 -7.14 -6.06
N ARG A 87 -9.28 -7.56 -5.88
CA ARG A 87 -9.81 -8.00 -4.59
C ARG A 87 -10.73 -9.21 -4.75
N GLY A 88 -10.48 -10.22 -3.92
CA GLY A 88 -11.33 -11.39 -3.76
C GLY A 88 -11.95 -11.40 -2.36
N GLY A 89 -13.22 -11.77 -2.26
CA GLY A 89 -13.95 -11.71 -0.99
C GLY A 89 -14.90 -12.87 -0.78
N LEU A 90 -15.03 -13.27 0.49
CA LEU A 90 -16.05 -14.19 0.99
C LEU A 90 -16.88 -13.44 2.03
N SER A 91 -18.19 -13.44 1.88
CA SER A 91 -19.09 -12.78 2.83
C SER A 91 -20.15 -13.71 3.36
N PHE A 92 -20.46 -13.54 4.63
CA PHE A 92 -21.49 -14.28 5.36
C PHE A 92 -22.58 -13.29 5.77
N GLY A 93 -23.80 -13.53 5.30
CA GLY A 93 -24.92 -12.64 5.52
C GLY A 93 -26.05 -13.31 6.27
N TRP A 94 -26.70 -12.55 7.14
CA TRP A 94 -27.89 -12.97 7.87
C TRP A 94 -29.01 -11.96 7.67
N ASN A 95 -30.09 -12.40 7.03
CA ASN A 95 -31.30 -11.60 6.82
C ASN A 95 -32.07 -11.52 8.14
N LEU A 96 -32.12 -10.31 8.73
CA LEU A 96 -32.94 -10.04 9.91
C LEU A 96 -34.42 -10.00 9.52
N ASN A 97 -34.71 -9.43 8.35
CA ASN A 97 -36.02 -9.44 7.69
C ASN A 97 -35.83 -9.34 6.17
N GLN A 98 -36.91 -9.13 5.42
CA GLN A 98 -36.85 -9.02 3.95
C GLN A 98 -36.14 -7.76 3.43
N TYR A 99 -35.96 -6.75 4.28
CA TYR A 99 -35.39 -5.45 3.93
C TYR A 99 -33.97 -5.26 4.44
N ILE A 100 -33.62 -5.91 5.56
CA ILE A 100 -32.39 -5.66 6.29
C ILE A 100 -31.65 -6.98 6.52
N ALA A 101 -30.36 -6.97 6.19
CA ALA A 101 -29.42 -8.02 6.53
C ALA A 101 -28.18 -7.45 7.20
N VAL A 102 -27.52 -8.26 8.02
CA VAL A 102 -26.15 -8.00 8.48
C VAL A 102 -25.21 -8.86 7.66
N GLU A 103 -24.05 -8.30 7.29
CA GLU A 103 -23.06 -8.99 6.46
C GLU A 103 -21.67 -8.82 7.06
N ALA A 104 -20.90 -9.90 7.04
CA ALA A 104 -19.52 -9.93 7.50
C ALA A 104 -18.65 -10.48 6.37
N SER A 105 -17.74 -9.65 5.85
CA SER A 105 -16.91 -9.99 4.69
C SER A 105 -15.44 -10.13 5.08
N PHE A 106 -14.79 -11.19 4.61
CA PHE A 106 -13.34 -11.37 4.64
C PHE A 106 -12.80 -11.23 3.23
N ASN A 107 -11.78 -10.41 3.05
CA ASN A 107 -11.30 -10.09 1.73
C ASN A 107 -9.78 -10.07 1.66
N TYR A 108 -9.26 -10.58 0.55
CA TYR A 108 -7.86 -10.43 0.16
C TYR A 108 -7.75 -9.34 -0.90
N TYR A 109 -6.83 -8.41 -0.71
CA TYR A 109 -6.59 -7.28 -1.58
C TYR A 109 -5.13 -7.26 -2.04
N ARG A 110 -4.92 -7.02 -3.33
CA ARG A 110 -3.60 -6.74 -3.89
C ARG A 110 -3.67 -5.51 -4.79
N SER A 111 -2.93 -4.46 -4.43
CA SER A 111 -2.87 -3.24 -5.23
C SER A 111 -2.08 -3.45 -6.52
N LYS A 112 -2.34 -2.57 -7.49
CA LYS A 112 -1.44 -2.36 -8.63
C LYS A 112 -0.06 -1.91 -8.12
N LYS A 113 1.01 -2.28 -8.84
CA LYS A 113 2.34 -1.70 -8.67
C LYS A 113 2.35 -0.25 -9.13
N ASN A 114 2.80 0.65 -8.27
CA ASN A 114 2.94 2.08 -8.54
C ASN A 114 4.41 2.47 -8.52
N LEU A 115 4.83 3.26 -9.51
CA LEU A 115 6.14 3.91 -9.48
C LEU A 115 6.11 4.98 -8.37
N MET A 116 6.98 4.85 -7.38
CA MET A 116 7.08 5.75 -6.24
C MET A 116 8.18 6.79 -6.44
N THR A 117 9.31 6.39 -6.99
CA THR A 117 10.46 7.26 -7.25
C THR A 117 11.13 6.79 -8.54
N ARG A 118 11.56 7.74 -9.36
CA ARG A 118 12.50 7.51 -10.45
C ARG A 118 13.48 8.67 -10.52
N GLU A 119 14.76 8.36 -10.50
CA GLU A 119 15.82 9.34 -10.75
C GLU A 119 16.71 8.77 -11.84
N GLU A 120 16.89 9.51 -12.93
CA GLU A 120 17.83 9.18 -13.99
C GLU A 120 18.87 10.28 -14.11
N THR A 121 20.14 9.92 -14.03
CA THR A 121 21.25 10.85 -14.20
C THR A 121 22.01 10.51 -15.47
N THR A 122 22.09 11.46 -16.40
CA THR A 122 22.88 11.33 -17.64
C THR A 122 24.10 12.24 -17.63
N LEU A 123 25.16 11.84 -18.33
CA LEU A 123 26.37 12.67 -18.46
C LEU A 123 26.13 13.84 -19.43
N ILE A 124 26.58 15.05 -19.08
CA ILE A 124 26.39 16.26 -19.87
C ILE A 124 26.84 16.09 -21.33
N ASN A 125 26.03 16.61 -22.26
CA ASN A 125 26.24 16.52 -23.71
C ASN A 125 26.30 15.09 -24.27
N THR A 126 25.81 14.10 -23.52
CA THR A 126 25.70 12.71 -23.97
C THR A 126 24.35 12.12 -23.54
N SER A 127 23.99 10.98 -24.13
CA SER A 127 22.86 10.16 -23.68
C SER A 127 23.29 9.03 -22.74
N GLN A 128 24.50 9.09 -22.17
CA GLN A 128 25.02 8.03 -21.31
C GLN A 128 24.44 8.17 -19.90
N THR A 129 23.64 7.18 -19.47
CA THR A 129 23.13 7.10 -18.10
C THR A 129 24.26 6.69 -17.15
N VAL A 130 24.54 7.55 -16.16
CA VAL A 130 25.55 7.36 -15.11
C VAL A 130 24.92 7.13 -13.74
N GLY A 131 23.61 7.27 -13.61
CA GLY A 131 22.89 6.92 -12.39
C GLY A 131 21.43 6.62 -12.71
N LYS A 132 20.85 5.63 -12.04
CA LYS A 132 19.43 5.33 -12.13
C LYS A 132 18.94 4.81 -10.80
N VAL A 133 17.85 5.34 -10.28
CA VAL A 133 17.11 4.83 -9.13
C VAL A 133 15.67 4.65 -9.55
N GLU A 134 15.07 3.51 -9.28
CA GLU A 134 13.67 3.23 -9.59
C GLU A 134 13.05 2.46 -8.43
N SER A 135 11.88 2.90 -7.95
CA SER A 135 11.19 2.25 -6.84
C SER A 135 9.72 2.00 -7.14
N HIS A 136 9.25 0.78 -6.90
CA HIS A 136 7.87 0.35 -7.11
C HIS A 136 7.22 -0.11 -5.81
N GLY A 137 6.07 0.49 -5.49
CA GLY A 137 5.28 0.16 -4.31
C GLY A 137 4.00 -0.60 -4.63
N PHE A 138 3.66 -1.62 -3.86
CA PHE A 138 2.34 -2.26 -3.88
C PHE A 138 1.95 -2.85 -2.53
N VAL A 139 0.65 -3.00 -2.31
CA VAL A 139 0.07 -3.46 -1.04
C VAL A 139 -0.57 -4.83 -1.21
N ASP A 140 -0.28 -5.73 -0.28
CA ASP A 140 -1.08 -6.93 -0.03
C ASP A 140 -1.77 -6.78 1.33
N ALA A 141 -3.07 -7.08 1.41
CA ALA A 141 -3.83 -6.94 2.65
C ALA A 141 -4.97 -7.95 2.78
N ILE A 142 -5.27 -8.31 4.02
CA ILE A 142 -6.48 -9.03 4.42
C ILE A 142 -7.28 -8.11 5.33
N ASP A 143 -8.55 -7.92 5.00
CA ASP A 143 -9.46 -7.14 5.82
C ASP A 143 -10.74 -7.89 6.17
N PHE A 144 -11.31 -7.45 7.28
CA PHE A 144 -12.63 -7.83 7.75
C PHE A 144 -13.56 -6.63 7.66
N ALA A 145 -14.72 -6.81 7.04
CA ALA A 145 -15.61 -5.71 6.74
C ALA A 145 -17.05 -6.05 7.17
N PRO A 146 -17.42 -5.74 8.42
CA PRO A 146 -18.79 -5.88 8.89
C PRO A 146 -19.66 -4.73 8.37
N GLY A 147 -20.92 -5.02 8.04
CA GLY A 147 -21.84 -4.03 7.53
C GLY A 147 -23.31 -4.44 7.59
N VAL A 148 -24.16 -3.50 7.20
CA VAL A 148 -25.60 -3.67 7.09
C VAL A 148 -25.99 -3.49 5.62
N VAL A 149 -26.84 -4.40 5.14
CA VAL A 149 -27.41 -4.38 3.80
C VAL A 149 -28.88 -4.01 3.90
N ILE A 150 -29.30 -3.05 3.09
CA ILE A 150 -30.68 -2.58 3.02
C ILE A 150 -31.18 -2.76 1.58
N SER A 151 -32.34 -3.37 1.41
CA SER A 151 -32.96 -3.61 0.11
C SER A 151 -34.49 -3.45 0.17
N PRO A 152 -35.18 -3.16 -0.94
CA PRO A 152 -36.64 -3.12 -1.00
C PRO A 152 -37.29 -4.51 -1.00
N GLY A 153 -36.53 -5.60 -1.10
CA GLY A 153 -37.03 -6.97 -1.00
C GLY A 153 -37.68 -7.50 -2.28
N PHE A 154 -37.31 -6.97 -3.45
CA PHE A 154 -37.88 -7.41 -4.73
C PHE A 154 -37.47 -8.83 -5.11
N LYS A 155 -38.39 -9.59 -5.71
CA LYS A 155 -38.20 -11.03 -6.01
C LYS A 155 -37.41 -11.32 -7.30
N LYS A 156 -37.41 -10.42 -8.29
CA LYS A 156 -36.79 -10.64 -9.61
C LYS A 156 -35.46 -9.91 -9.77
N VAL A 157 -35.41 -8.64 -9.40
CA VAL A 157 -34.21 -7.81 -9.44
C VAL A 157 -34.24 -7.00 -8.16
N ASN A 158 -33.31 -7.28 -7.23
CA ASN A 158 -33.30 -6.64 -5.93
C ASN A 158 -32.12 -5.68 -5.83
N PRO A 159 -32.32 -4.37 -6.05
CA PRO A 159 -31.29 -3.39 -5.75
C PRO A 159 -31.06 -3.34 -4.24
N TYR A 160 -29.85 -3.01 -3.81
CA TYR A 160 -29.52 -2.89 -2.39
C TYR A 160 -28.41 -1.88 -2.19
N VAL A 161 -28.34 -1.38 -0.96
CA VAL A 161 -27.22 -0.57 -0.47
C VAL A 161 -26.57 -1.29 0.70
N ARG A 162 -25.26 -1.15 0.83
CA ARG A 162 -24.47 -1.75 1.91
C ARG A 162 -23.60 -0.68 2.52
N PHE A 163 -23.61 -0.58 3.83
CA PHE A 163 -22.73 0.33 4.57
C PHE A 163 -22.01 -0.44 5.66
N GLY A 164 -20.73 -0.16 5.86
CA GLY A 164 -19.95 -0.89 6.84
C GLY A 164 -18.64 -0.23 7.21
N MET A 165 -17.96 -0.89 8.14
CA MET A 165 -16.60 -0.56 8.53
C MET A 165 -15.64 -1.52 7.83
N VAL A 166 -14.38 -1.12 7.73
CA VAL A 166 -13.30 -2.01 7.28
C VAL A 166 -12.21 -2.02 8.33
N VAL A 167 -11.84 -3.22 8.76
CA VAL A 167 -10.81 -3.49 9.75
C VAL A 167 -9.70 -4.30 9.06
N PRO A 168 -8.54 -3.70 8.77
CA PRO A 168 -7.38 -4.42 8.29
C PRO A 168 -6.92 -5.41 9.37
N LEU A 169 -6.95 -6.71 9.05
CA LEU A 169 -6.45 -7.76 9.93
C LEU A 169 -4.95 -7.96 9.70
N TRP A 170 -4.51 -7.82 8.46
CA TRP A 170 -3.12 -7.94 8.06
C TRP A 170 -2.88 -7.11 6.79
N GLY A 171 -1.68 -6.60 6.62
CA GLY A 171 -1.26 -6.04 5.35
C GLY A 171 0.19 -5.59 5.40
N ASN A 172 0.80 -5.46 4.22
CA ASN A 172 2.14 -4.91 4.08
C ASN A 172 2.21 -4.08 2.80
N LEU A 173 2.84 -2.91 2.89
CA LEU A 173 3.35 -2.20 1.71
C LEU A 173 4.72 -2.79 1.38
N LYS A 174 4.86 -3.32 0.17
CA LYS A 174 6.12 -3.81 -0.39
C LYS A 174 6.69 -2.73 -1.28
N ILE A 175 7.97 -2.44 -1.10
CA ILE A 175 8.71 -1.48 -1.92
C ILE A 175 9.90 -2.24 -2.51
N GLU A 176 9.96 -2.27 -3.83
CA GLU A 176 11.06 -2.84 -4.61
C GLU A 176 11.86 -1.66 -5.14
N THR A 177 13.15 -1.60 -4.83
CA THR A 177 14.05 -0.52 -5.27
C THR A 177 15.23 -1.10 -6.02
N ASP A 178 15.43 -0.61 -7.23
CA ASP A 178 16.60 -0.86 -8.06
C ASP A 178 17.39 0.43 -8.21
N ALA A 179 18.68 0.40 -7.87
CA ALA A 179 19.57 1.52 -8.05
C ALA A 179 20.85 1.09 -8.77
N SER A 180 21.38 1.97 -9.60
CA SER A 180 22.69 1.82 -10.22
C SER A 180 23.37 3.17 -10.31
N ARG A 181 24.67 3.20 -10.09
CA ARG A 181 25.45 4.44 -10.20
C ARG A 181 26.85 4.13 -10.71
N SER A 182 27.28 4.90 -11.69
CA SER A 182 28.61 4.88 -12.23
C SER A 182 29.37 6.11 -11.74
N GLY A 183 30.65 5.94 -11.43
CA GLY A 183 31.50 7.03 -10.96
C GLY A 183 32.97 6.76 -11.22
N THR A 184 33.81 7.54 -10.56
CA THR A 184 35.26 7.38 -10.55
C THR A 184 35.76 7.32 -9.11
N ALA A 185 36.82 6.54 -8.88
CA ALA A 185 37.54 6.52 -7.61
C ALA A 185 39.05 6.48 -7.89
N THR A 186 39.85 6.85 -6.90
CA THR A 186 41.31 6.74 -6.99
C THR A 186 41.80 5.60 -6.11
N VAL A 187 42.41 4.58 -6.71
CA VAL A 187 42.96 3.42 -6.00
C VAL A 187 44.45 3.33 -6.35
N GLY A 188 45.32 3.42 -5.33
CA GLY A 188 46.78 3.38 -5.55
C GLY A 188 47.30 4.51 -6.45
N GLY A 189 46.66 5.68 -6.45
CA GLY A 189 47.02 6.83 -7.30
C GLY A 189 46.55 6.76 -8.76
N GLN A 190 45.78 5.72 -9.13
CA GLN A 190 45.20 5.58 -10.47
C GLN A 190 43.69 5.78 -10.42
N THR A 191 43.13 6.46 -11.43
CA THR A 191 41.69 6.61 -11.58
C THR A 191 41.07 5.30 -12.10
N VAL A 192 40.09 4.78 -11.39
CA VAL A 192 39.29 3.62 -11.79
C VAL A 192 37.82 4.02 -11.93
N LEU A 193 37.09 3.33 -12.80
CA LEU A 193 35.63 3.48 -12.91
C LEU A 193 34.97 2.64 -11.82
N THR A 194 33.95 3.20 -11.17
CA THR A 194 33.13 2.47 -10.19
C THR A 194 31.75 2.24 -10.78
N GLN A 195 31.18 1.06 -10.54
CA GLN A 195 29.80 0.73 -10.90
C GLN A 195 29.13 0.07 -9.69
N LEU A 196 28.23 0.82 -9.05
CA LEU A 196 27.35 0.36 -7.99
C LEU A 196 26.05 -0.15 -8.62
N THR A 197 25.56 -1.29 -8.16
CA THR A 197 24.22 -1.81 -8.44
C THR A 197 23.61 -2.31 -7.13
N VAL A 198 22.38 -1.92 -6.84
CA VAL A 198 21.65 -2.26 -5.62
C VAL A 198 20.26 -2.75 -5.98
N HIS A 199 19.88 -3.90 -5.45
CA HIS A 199 18.52 -4.41 -5.45
C HIS A 199 18.04 -4.58 -4.00
N ARG A 200 16.95 -3.90 -3.65
CA ARG A 200 16.44 -3.84 -2.26
C ARG A 200 14.93 -4.07 -2.24
N ASN A 201 14.49 -4.99 -1.38
CA ASN A 201 13.06 -5.22 -1.12
C ASN A 201 12.72 -4.90 0.33
N GLU A 202 11.79 -3.98 0.52
CA GLU A 202 11.32 -3.55 1.84
C GLU A 202 9.87 -3.94 2.08
N LYS A 203 9.55 -4.22 3.35
CA LYS A 203 8.17 -4.40 3.82
C LYS A 203 7.88 -3.39 4.92
N VAL A 204 6.90 -2.53 4.68
CA VAL A 204 6.36 -1.60 5.67
C VAL A 204 5.10 -2.20 6.26
N LYS A 205 5.12 -2.47 7.56
CA LYS A 205 3.96 -2.96 8.29
C LYS A 205 3.10 -1.77 8.76
N PRO A 206 1.77 -1.88 8.64
CA PRO A 206 0.86 -0.82 9.03
C PRO A 206 0.57 -0.86 10.52
N ASN A 207 0.18 0.29 11.06
CA ASN A 207 -0.65 0.35 12.26
C ASN A 207 -2.10 0.07 11.87
N ILE A 208 -2.80 -0.71 12.70
CA ILE A 208 -4.23 -0.99 12.50
C ILE A 208 -5.01 0.31 12.58
N THR A 209 -5.81 0.57 11.56
CA THR A 209 -6.69 1.73 11.45
C THR A 209 -8.08 1.27 11.03
N LEU A 210 -9.09 2.08 11.32
CA LEU A 210 -10.46 1.82 10.88
C LEU A 210 -10.76 2.60 9.62
N GLY A 211 -11.41 1.94 8.67
CA GLY A 211 -11.95 2.55 7.47
C GLY A 211 -13.45 2.35 7.36
N PHE A 212 -14.02 2.95 6.32
CA PHE A 212 -15.45 2.84 6.01
C PHE A 212 -15.63 2.41 4.56
N GLN A 213 -16.74 1.72 4.32
CA GLN A 213 -17.16 1.29 2.99
C GLN A 213 -18.65 1.55 2.81
N GLY A 214 -19.02 1.86 1.57
CA GLY A 214 -20.39 2.00 1.11
C GLY A 214 -20.51 1.38 -0.27
N ALA A 215 -21.58 0.65 -0.53
CA ALA A 215 -21.78 0.00 -1.80
C ALA A 215 -23.23 0.08 -2.26
N VAL A 216 -23.42 0.14 -3.58
CA VAL A 216 -24.73 0.04 -4.24
C VAL A 216 -24.64 -1.12 -5.19
N GLY A 217 -25.59 -2.05 -5.08
CA GLY A 217 -25.58 -3.26 -5.89
C GLY A 217 -26.95 -3.71 -6.31
N VAL A 218 -26.97 -4.71 -7.18
CA VAL A 218 -28.17 -5.37 -7.66
C VAL A 218 -27.96 -6.87 -7.59
N ALA A 219 -28.95 -7.58 -7.06
CA ALA A 219 -28.98 -9.04 -7.04
C ALA A 219 -30.01 -9.57 -8.05
N PHE A 220 -29.56 -10.48 -8.91
CA PHE A 220 -30.34 -11.16 -9.95
C PHE A 220 -30.46 -12.65 -9.57
N PRO A 221 -31.62 -13.11 -9.06
CA PRO A 221 -31.84 -14.53 -8.81
C PRO A 221 -31.85 -15.30 -10.13
N ILE A 222 -30.90 -16.22 -10.28
CA ILE A 222 -30.78 -17.09 -11.46
C ILE A 222 -31.29 -18.51 -11.19
N ALA A 223 -31.36 -18.90 -9.92
CA ALA A 223 -31.99 -20.14 -9.48
C ALA A 223 -32.67 -19.95 -8.12
N LYS A 224 -33.37 -20.99 -7.64
CA LYS A 224 -34.10 -20.95 -6.36
C LYS A 224 -33.24 -20.50 -5.17
N LYS A 225 -31.93 -20.85 -5.18
CA LYS A 225 -30.97 -20.58 -4.10
C LYS A 225 -29.71 -19.84 -4.56
N LEU A 226 -29.65 -19.37 -5.80
CA LEU A 226 -28.45 -18.74 -6.37
C LEU A 226 -28.80 -17.43 -7.04
N ASP A 227 -28.05 -16.39 -6.68
CA ASP A 227 -28.16 -15.07 -7.27
C ASP A 227 -26.80 -14.64 -7.84
N ILE A 228 -26.81 -13.98 -9.00
CA ILE A 228 -25.69 -13.19 -9.49
C ILE A 228 -25.79 -11.80 -8.88
N ILE A 229 -24.66 -11.25 -8.45
CA ILE A 229 -24.60 -9.89 -7.91
C ILE A 229 -23.62 -9.04 -8.71
N VAL A 230 -23.98 -7.77 -8.84
CA VAL A 230 -23.12 -6.72 -9.36
C VAL A 230 -23.19 -5.57 -8.37
N GLU A 231 -22.05 -5.03 -7.98
CA GLU A 231 -21.98 -4.01 -6.92
C GLU A 231 -20.87 -3.00 -7.21
N ALA A 232 -21.17 -1.72 -7.07
CA ALA A 232 -20.20 -0.65 -7.01
C ALA A 232 -19.90 -0.34 -5.55
N GLU A 233 -18.66 -0.51 -5.10
CA GLU A 233 -18.23 -0.27 -3.72
C GLU A 233 -17.25 0.91 -3.67
N TYR A 234 -17.53 1.89 -2.83
CA TYR A 234 -16.54 2.87 -2.40
C TYR A 234 -15.98 2.48 -1.04
N ARG A 235 -14.66 2.59 -0.88
CA ARG A 235 -13.97 2.38 0.41
C ARG A 235 -12.92 3.45 0.65
N ASN A 236 -12.67 3.74 1.92
CA ASN A 236 -11.59 4.60 2.35
C ASN A 236 -10.96 4.08 3.63
N ILE A 237 -9.64 3.81 3.59
CA ILE A 237 -8.89 3.34 4.75
C ILE A 237 -7.58 4.14 4.83
N PRO A 238 -7.46 5.09 5.77
CA PRO A 238 -6.19 5.73 6.04
C PRO A 238 -5.30 4.75 6.81
N VAL A 239 -4.10 4.47 6.34
CA VAL A 239 -3.16 3.54 6.97
C VAL A 239 -1.88 4.28 7.35
N ARG A 240 -1.39 4.02 8.55
CA ARG A 240 -0.18 4.64 9.11
C ARG A 240 0.96 3.65 9.09
N SER A 241 2.17 4.09 8.76
CA SER A 241 3.36 3.25 8.90
C SER A 241 3.65 2.97 10.39
N LYS A 242 4.13 1.75 10.69
CA LYS A 242 4.53 1.32 12.05
C LYS A 242 6.00 0.97 12.09
N GLU A 243 6.39 0.03 11.25
CA GLU A 243 7.74 -0.49 11.16
C GLU A 243 8.06 -0.84 9.71
N LYS A 244 9.34 -0.77 9.36
CA LYS A 244 9.88 -1.19 8.07
C LYS A 244 10.95 -2.24 8.30
N GLU A 245 11.00 -3.20 7.39
CA GLU A 245 12.03 -4.23 7.36
C GLU A 245 12.58 -4.37 5.94
N VAL A 246 13.91 -4.35 5.80
CA VAL A 246 14.59 -4.79 4.59
C VAL A 246 14.60 -6.32 4.60
N THR A 247 13.98 -6.91 3.58
CA THR A 247 13.79 -8.36 3.46
C THR A 247 14.67 -8.99 2.39
N SER A 248 15.22 -8.18 1.50
CA SER A 248 16.23 -8.58 0.52
C SER A 248 17.14 -7.38 0.30
N TYR A 249 18.44 -7.64 0.22
CA TYR A 249 19.45 -6.67 -0.12
C TYR A 249 20.54 -7.37 -0.91
N ASP A 250 20.83 -6.86 -2.09
CA ASP A 250 21.94 -7.30 -2.94
C ASP A 250 22.60 -6.04 -3.49
N GLU A 251 23.81 -5.78 -3.02
CA GLU A 251 24.64 -4.69 -3.49
C GLU A 251 25.92 -5.26 -4.10
N THR A 252 26.27 -4.73 -5.26
CA THR A 252 27.52 -5.03 -5.94
C THR A 252 28.22 -3.74 -6.34
N VAL A 253 29.50 -3.61 -5.95
CA VAL A 253 30.39 -2.52 -6.35
C VAL A 253 31.52 -3.12 -7.19
N ALA A 254 31.53 -2.82 -8.49
CA ALA A 254 32.60 -3.23 -9.39
C ALA A 254 33.56 -2.06 -9.67
N LEU A 255 34.86 -2.31 -9.49
CA LEU A 255 35.93 -1.44 -9.96
C LEU A 255 36.34 -1.90 -11.35
N ARG A 256 36.41 -0.97 -12.31
CA ARG A 256 36.75 -1.26 -13.71
C ARG A 256 37.92 -0.42 -14.18
N ASN A 257 38.73 -1.00 -15.06
CA ASN A 257 39.80 -0.29 -15.74
C ASN A 257 39.19 0.71 -16.74
N PRO A 258 39.56 2.01 -16.68
CA PRO A 258 38.98 3.02 -17.57
C PRO A 258 39.36 2.84 -19.04
N ALA A 259 40.51 2.22 -19.34
CA ALA A 259 41.00 2.04 -20.70
C ALA A 259 40.44 0.77 -21.38
N THR A 260 40.23 -0.32 -20.63
CA THR A 260 39.80 -1.61 -21.18
C THR A 260 38.39 -2.03 -20.79
N GLY A 261 37.78 -1.37 -19.79
CA GLY A 261 36.47 -1.73 -19.23
C GLY A 261 36.46 -3.03 -18.39
N ALA A 262 37.61 -3.71 -18.28
CA ALA A 262 37.75 -4.95 -17.53
C ALA A 262 37.51 -4.73 -16.03
N VAL A 263 36.82 -5.68 -15.39
CA VAL A 263 36.61 -5.67 -13.93
C VAL A 263 37.94 -5.97 -13.24
N ILE A 264 38.36 -5.05 -12.36
CA ILE A 264 39.56 -5.15 -11.54
C ILE A 264 39.22 -5.87 -10.23
N SER A 265 38.12 -5.49 -9.61
CA SER A 265 37.66 -6.05 -8.33
C SER A 265 36.16 -5.85 -8.19
N THR A 266 35.53 -6.72 -7.39
CA THR A 266 34.12 -6.64 -7.05
C THR A 266 33.97 -6.79 -5.54
N GLN A 267 33.21 -5.90 -4.93
CA GLN A 267 32.73 -6.04 -3.56
C GLN A 267 31.24 -6.33 -3.59
N HIS A 268 30.80 -7.20 -2.68
CA HIS A 268 29.40 -7.57 -2.54
C HIS A 268 28.98 -7.41 -1.10
N ARG A 269 27.75 -6.94 -0.91
CA ARG A 269 27.11 -6.80 0.40
C ARG A 269 25.69 -7.37 0.31
N GLY A 270 25.39 -8.33 1.15
CA GLY A 270 24.10 -8.99 1.25
C GLY A 270 23.27 -8.52 2.43
N LEU A 271 22.10 -9.15 2.61
CA LEU A 271 21.18 -8.84 3.71
C LEU A 271 21.79 -9.04 5.10
N ASP A 272 22.66 -10.04 5.25
CA ASP A 272 23.28 -10.39 6.55
C ASP A 272 24.45 -9.46 6.92
N ASP A 273 24.94 -8.68 5.96
CA ASP A 273 25.95 -7.64 6.17
C ASP A 273 25.33 -6.29 6.56
N LEU A 274 23.98 -6.21 6.61
CA LEU A 274 23.28 -5.01 7.08
C LEU A 274 23.26 -4.97 8.61
N SER A 275 23.54 -3.79 9.17
CA SER A 275 23.31 -3.54 10.59
C SER A 275 21.83 -3.67 10.95
N THR A 276 21.53 -3.79 12.25
CA THR A 276 20.13 -3.80 12.72
C THR A 276 19.42 -2.50 12.37
N ALA A 277 20.14 -1.37 12.38
CA ALA A 277 19.61 -0.05 12.04
C ALA A 277 19.26 0.08 10.55
N GLU A 278 20.08 -0.46 9.66
CA GLU A 278 19.79 -0.45 8.21
C GLU A 278 18.64 -1.41 7.85
N ARG A 279 18.55 -2.55 8.54
CA ARG A 279 17.54 -3.57 8.27
C ARG A 279 16.18 -3.23 8.85
N HIS A 280 16.12 -2.64 10.03
CA HIS A 280 14.86 -2.37 10.73
C HIS A 280 14.67 -0.89 11.01
N THR A 281 13.50 -0.35 10.65
CA THR A 281 13.12 1.03 10.96
C THR A 281 11.84 1.05 11.79
N LYS A 282 11.82 1.85 12.85
CA LYS A 282 10.62 2.18 13.62
C LYS A 282 10.14 3.57 13.26
N TYR A 283 8.88 3.67 12.83
CA TYR A 283 8.27 4.95 12.50
C TYR A 283 7.77 5.66 13.75
N VAL A 284 8.21 6.91 13.93
CA VAL A 284 7.87 7.76 15.08
C VAL A 284 7.18 9.04 14.63
N THR A 285 6.54 9.73 15.58
CA THR A 285 5.86 11.01 15.29
C THR A 285 6.83 12.19 15.34
N THR A 286 7.91 12.06 16.12
CA THR A 286 8.88 13.11 16.39
C THR A 286 10.26 12.46 16.38
N LEU A 287 11.20 13.08 15.66
CA LEU A 287 12.61 12.77 15.78
C LEU A 287 13.24 13.79 16.72
N ASP A 288 13.93 13.30 17.74
CA ASP A 288 14.61 14.11 18.75
C ASP A 288 16.06 13.65 18.93
N GLN A 289 16.77 14.22 19.91
CA GLN A 289 18.17 13.89 20.17
C GLN A 289 18.38 12.42 20.54
N SER A 290 17.37 11.75 21.12
CA SER A 290 17.41 10.34 21.51
C SER A 290 17.11 9.37 20.35
N SER A 291 16.57 9.88 19.24
CA SER A 291 16.19 9.08 18.08
C SER A 291 17.41 8.54 17.34
N ASN A 292 17.36 7.26 16.95
CA ASN A 292 18.43 6.58 16.23
C ASN A 292 18.39 6.93 14.73
N THR A 293 18.93 8.09 14.39
CA THR A 293 19.02 8.60 13.02
C THR A 293 20.42 8.37 12.44
N PRO A 294 20.59 8.42 11.11
CA PRO A 294 21.90 8.39 10.48
C PRO A 294 22.82 9.49 11.03
N VAL A 295 24.10 9.17 11.23
CA VAL A 295 25.15 10.11 11.66
C VAL A 295 26.28 10.27 10.64
N GLY A 296 26.38 9.33 9.70
CA GLY A 296 27.37 9.38 8.64
C GLY A 296 27.16 8.25 7.64
N GLN A 297 27.95 8.29 6.58
CA GLN A 297 27.96 7.27 5.54
C GLN A 297 29.40 7.04 5.09
N GLN A 298 29.81 5.77 4.98
CA GLN A 298 31.11 5.37 4.44
C GLN A 298 30.88 4.41 3.29
N GLY A 299 31.14 4.87 2.06
CA GLY A 299 30.75 4.13 0.86
C GLY A 299 29.23 3.98 0.81
N ALA A 300 28.73 2.75 0.77
CA ALA A 300 27.29 2.45 0.79
C ALA A 300 26.74 2.14 2.20
N GLU A 301 27.61 1.96 3.19
CA GLU A 301 27.22 1.69 4.57
C GLU A 301 26.81 3.00 5.26
N VAL A 302 25.63 2.99 5.88
CA VAL A 302 25.10 4.12 6.65
C VAL A 302 25.27 3.83 8.13
N ASN A 303 26.00 4.70 8.82
CA ASN A 303 26.25 4.57 10.25
C ASN A 303 25.16 5.32 11.03
N TYR A 304 24.69 4.70 12.10
CA TYR A 304 23.67 5.26 12.99
C TYR A 304 24.27 5.57 14.36
N LYS A 305 23.49 6.26 15.21
CA LYS A 305 23.91 6.49 16.61
C LYS A 305 24.10 5.16 17.37
N ASP A 306 23.33 4.14 17.00
CA ASP A 306 23.44 2.78 17.50
C ASP A 306 23.03 1.78 16.40
N ASP A 307 24.01 1.14 15.77
CA ASP A 307 23.81 0.18 14.67
C ASP A 307 23.14 -1.13 15.10
N ASN A 308 23.08 -1.41 16.42
CA ASN A 308 22.44 -2.59 16.99
C ASN A 308 20.97 -2.37 17.35
N LYS A 309 20.42 -1.18 17.05
CA LYS A 309 19.01 -0.85 17.28
C LYS A 309 18.32 -0.44 15.97
N PRO A 310 17.00 -0.67 15.83
CA PRO A 310 16.26 -0.17 14.67
C PRO A 310 16.43 1.34 14.51
N ALA A 311 16.58 1.80 13.27
CA ALA A 311 16.58 3.21 12.93
C ALA A 311 15.23 3.88 13.25
N ASN A 312 15.23 5.19 13.46
CA ASN A 312 14.01 5.99 13.60
C ASN A 312 13.78 6.87 12.38
N ASP A 313 12.53 6.87 11.89
CA ASP A 313 12.09 7.70 10.79
C ASP A 313 10.68 8.23 11.04
N LEU A 314 10.27 9.30 10.35
CA LEU A 314 8.95 9.89 10.52
C LEU A 314 7.85 9.03 9.91
N LYS A 315 6.77 8.85 10.65
CA LYS A 315 5.60 8.12 10.18
C LYS A 315 4.99 8.79 8.94
N SER A 316 4.54 7.98 8.01
CA SER A 316 3.82 8.41 6.81
C SER A 316 2.42 7.82 6.77
N TYR A 317 1.57 8.45 5.97
CA TYR A 317 0.18 8.07 5.79
C TYR A 317 -0.06 7.73 4.33
N ILE A 318 -0.74 6.62 4.10
CA ILE A 318 -1.25 6.27 2.78
C ILE A 318 -2.76 6.07 2.88
N ASN A 319 -3.49 6.45 1.83
CA ASN A 319 -4.90 6.12 1.73
C ASN A 319 -5.07 4.91 0.81
N ILE A 320 -5.70 3.86 1.34
CA ILE A 320 -6.17 2.71 0.55
C ILE A 320 -7.65 2.92 0.29
N GLY A 321 -7.93 3.83 -0.63
CA GLY A 321 -9.27 4.25 -1.00
C GLY A 321 -9.49 4.14 -2.51
N GLY A 322 -10.66 3.67 -2.91
CA GLY A 322 -10.97 3.37 -4.30
C GLY A 322 -12.45 3.13 -4.54
N LEU A 323 -12.82 3.15 -5.81
CA LEU A 323 -14.13 2.73 -6.29
C LEU A 323 -13.98 1.37 -6.98
N GLY A 324 -14.63 0.36 -6.45
CA GLY A 324 -14.59 -1.02 -6.92
C GLY A 324 -15.81 -1.39 -7.75
N ALA A 325 -15.57 -2.09 -8.85
CA ALA A 325 -16.59 -2.87 -9.54
C ALA A 325 -16.48 -4.32 -9.05
N ASN A 326 -17.55 -4.83 -8.46
CA ASN A 326 -17.61 -6.17 -7.86
C ASN A 326 -18.64 -7.00 -8.61
N VAL A 327 -18.28 -8.25 -8.92
CA VAL A 327 -19.18 -9.26 -9.47
C VAL A 327 -19.04 -10.52 -8.63
N GLY A 328 -20.15 -11.20 -8.39
CA GLY A 328 -20.13 -12.37 -7.53
C GLY A 328 -21.35 -13.24 -7.62
N LEU A 329 -21.30 -14.30 -6.83
CA LEU A 329 -22.37 -15.27 -6.66
C LEU A 329 -22.81 -15.28 -5.20
N ARG A 330 -24.11 -15.32 -4.97
CA ARG A 330 -24.74 -15.40 -3.65
C ARG A 330 -25.59 -16.65 -3.54
N TRP A 331 -25.26 -17.52 -2.59
CA TRP A 331 -26.02 -18.71 -2.24
C TRP A 331 -26.89 -18.46 -1.03
N ARG A 332 -28.19 -18.76 -1.14
CA ARG A 332 -29.20 -18.61 -0.10
C ARG A 332 -29.52 -19.98 0.49
N PHE A 333 -29.35 -20.13 1.80
CA PHE A 333 -29.57 -21.39 2.53
C PHE A 333 -30.97 -21.46 3.12
#